data_AF-A0A2S6UJG2-F1
#
_entry.id   AF-A0A2S6UJG2-F1
#
_cell.length_a   1.000
_cell.length_b   1.000
_cell.length_c   1.000
_cell.angle_alpha   90.00
_cell.angle_beta   90.00
_cell.angle_gamma   90.00
#
_symmetry.space_group_name_H-M   'P 1'
#
loop_
_entity.id
_entity.type
_entity.pdbx_description
1 polymer ?
#
loop_
_entity_poly.entity_id
_entity_poly.type
_entity_poly.pdbx_seq_one_letter_code
_entity_poly.pdbx_strand_id
1 'polypeptide(L)' 'GRFGKVEDIMGAVFYLASDASLLVTGSSLMIDGGWTAA' A
#
# COMPACT_ATOMS: atom_id res chain seq x y z
N GLY A 1 12.24 -5.19 11.28
CA GLY A 1 10.84 -4.95 10.90
C GLY A 1 9.90 -5.68 11.86
N ARG A 2 8.61 -5.38 11.81
CA ARG A 2 7.55 -6.16 12.48
C ARG A 2 6.64 -6.80 11.44
N PHE A 3 5.91 -7.85 11.80
CA PHE A 3 4.85 -8.36 10.93
C PHE A 3 3.74 -7.31 10.75
N GLY A 4 3.26 -7.22 9.52
CA GLY A 4 2.12 -6.38 9.16
C GLY A 4 0.82 -6.90 9.77
N LYS A 5 -0.06 -5.99 10.11
CA LYS A 5 -1.45 -6.24 10.47
C LYS A 5 -2.35 -5.70 9.38
N VAL A 6 -3.63 -6.10 9.40
CA VAL A 6 -4.60 -5.64 8.42
C VAL A 6 -4.71 -4.11 8.41
N GLU A 7 -4.67 -3.49 9.59
CA GLU A 7 -4.80 -2.04 9.74
C GLU A 7 -3.70 -1.25 9.01
N ASP A 8 -2.53 -1.87 8.81
CA ASP A 8 -1.40 -1.22 8.14
C ASP A 8 -1.62 -1.04 6.64
N ILE A 9 -2.44 -1.89 6.01
CA ILE A 9 -2.73 -1.81 4.57
C ILE A 9 -4.03 -1.07 4.26
N MET A 10 -4.90 -0.84 5.25
CA MET A 10 -6.22 -0.25 5.03
C MET A 10 -6.16 1.12 4.36
N GLY A 11 -5.17 1.95 4.70
CA GLY A 11 -4.97 3.25 4.05
C GLY A 11 -4.59 3.13 2.57
N ALA A 12 -3.74 2.16 2.23
CA ALA A 12 -3.36 1.89 0.84
C ALA A 12 -4.55 1.36 0.02
N VAL A 13 -5.37 0.48 0.61
CA VAL A 13 -6.61 -0.01 0.00
C VAL A 13 -7.58 1.15 -0.22
N PHE A 14 -7.81 1.98 0.80
CA PHE A 14 -8.70 3.13 0.68
C PHE A 14 -8.23 4.11 -0.40
N TYR A 15 -6.93 4.41 -0.45
CA TYR A 15 -6.34 5.23 -1.51
C TYR A 15 -6.62 4.66 -2.90
N LEU A 16 -6.25 3.39 -3.13
CA LEU A 16 -6.39 2.74 -4.45
C LEU A 16 -7.84 2.52 -4.87
N ALA A 17 -8.78 2.46 -3.92
CA ALA A 17 -10.21 2.34 -4.18
C ALA A 17 -10.92 3.70 -4.36
N SER A 18 -10.21 4.81 -4.18
CA SER A 18 -10.79 6.16 -4.20
C SER A 18 -10.47 6.93 -5.48
N ASP A 19 -11.16 8.05 -5.69
CA ASP A 19 -10.85 8.96 -6.80
C ASP A 19 -9.46 9.62 -6.67
N ALA A 20 -8.80 9.53 -5.51
CA ALA A 20 -7.44 10.06 -5.33
C ALA A 20 -6.39 9.29 -6.16
N SER A 21 -6.74 8.11 -6.69
CA SER A 21 -5.86 7.27 -7.49
C SER A 21 -6.33 7.09 -8.94
N LEU A 22 -7.16 8.00 -9.49
CA LEU A 22 -7.73 7.86 -10.85
C LEU A 22 -6.69 7.66 -11.98
N LEU A 23 -5.47 8.15 -11.79
CA LEU A 23 -4.37 7.98 -12.75
C LEU A 23 -3.28 7.01 -12.28
N VAL A 24 -3.48 6.32 -11.16
CA VAL A 24 -2.53 5.34 -10.63
C VAL A 24 -2.97 3.94 -11.02
N THR A 25 -2.31 3.42 -12.05
CA THR A 25 -2.53 2.08 -12.60
C THR A 25 -1.21 1.45 -13.02
N GLY A 26 -1.18 0.13 -13.22
CA GLY A 26 0.02 -0.63 -13.61
C GLY A 26 1.20 -0.53 -12.64
N SER A 27 0.94 -0.12 -11.39
CA SER A 27 1.94 0.20 -10.39
C SER A 27 1.69 -0.59 -9.10
N SER A 28 2.76 -0.92 -8.38
CA SER A 28 2.68 -1.60 -7.08
C SER A 28 2.97 -0.63 -5.95
N LEU A 29 2.06 -0.53 -4.97
CA LEU A 29 2.28 0.23 -3.74
C LEU A 29 2.72 -0.73 -2.63
N MET A 30 4.01 -0.72 -2.29
CA MET A 30 4.57 -1.62 -1.29
C MET A 30 4.38 -1.13 0.14
N ILE A 31 3.77 -1.97 0.98
CA ILE A 31 3.57 -1.76 2.41
C ILE A 31 4.10 -2.99 3.16
N ASP A 32 5.42 -3.10 3.29
CA ASP A 32 6.09 -4.27 3.86
C ASP A 32 7.15 -3.92 4.92
N GLY A 33 7.14 -2.66 5.39
CA GLY A 33 8.11 -2.17 6.37
C GLY A 33 9.54 -2.04 5.84
N GLY A 34 9.70 -1.92 4.52
CA GLY A 34 11.00 -1.76 3.85
C GLY A 34 11.75 -3.07 3.64
N TRP A 35 11.08 -4.22 3.80
CA TRP A 35 11.70 -5.53 3.62
C TRP A 35 12.19 -5.73 2.19
N THR A 36 11.36 -5.41 1.19
CA THR A 36 11.70 -5.58 -0.23
C THR A 36 12.79 -4.61 -0.70
N ALA A 37 13.05 -3.53 0.04
CA ALA A 37 14.07 -2.54 -0.30
C ALA A 37 15.46 -2.86 0.28
N ALA A 38 15.56 -3.82 1.20
CA ALA A 38 16.80 -4.20 1.89
C ALA A 38 17.61 -5.25 1.13
#